data_AF-A0A398BYE7-F1
#
_entry.id   AF-A0A398BYE7-F1
#
_cell.length_a   1.000
_cell.length_b   1.000
_cell.length_c   1.000
_cell.angle_alpha   90.00
_cell.angle_beta   90.00
_cell.angle_gamma   90.00
#
_symmetry.space_group_name_H-M   'P 1'
#
loop_
_entity.id
_entity.type
_entity.pdbx_description
1 polymer ?
#
loop_
_entity_poly.entity_id
_entity_poly.type
_entity_poly.pdbx_seq_one_letter_code
_entity_poly.pdbx_strand_id
1 'polypeptide(L)' 'MAEVVNLNRFRKAKARAEARDSADANAVKFGRSKAQKAREAADAERARAELDGKKRETDQD' A
#
# COMPACT_ATOMS: atom_id res chain seq x y z
N MET A 1 2.25 42.20 18.11
CA MET A 1 1.10 41.30 17.91
C MET A 1 1.63 39.87 18.00
N ALA A 2 1.20 39.10 18.99
CA ALA A 2 1.60 37.70 19.09
C ALA A 2 0.75 36.87 18.11
N GLU A 3 1.40 36.12 17.23
CA GLU A 3 0.74 35.22 16.29
C GLU A 3 0.25 34.00 17.07
N VAL A 4 -1.07 33.87 17.25
CA VAL A 4 -1.67 32.75 17.98
C VAL A 4 -1.62 31.50 17.09
N VAL A 5 -0.55 30.72 17.22
CA VAL A 5 -0.38 29.48 16.47
C VAL A 5 -1.14 28.33 17.13
N ASN A 6 -1.96 27.63 16.34
CA ASN A 6 -2.69 26.47 16.83
C ASN A 6 -1.76 25.25 16.96
N LEU A 7 -1.35 24.97 18.19
CA LEU A 7 -0.41 23.89 18.50
C LEU A 7 -0.94 22.50 18.11
N ASN A 8 -2.25 22.28 18.10
CA ASN A 8 -2.85 21.02 17.67
C ASN A 8 -2.67 20.80 16.16
N ARG A 9 -2.84 21.85 15.34
CA ARG A 9 -2.58 21.77 13.90
C ARG A 9 -1.12 21.47 13.62
N PHE A 10 -0.20 22.10 14.37
CA PHE A 10 1.24 21.85 14.26
C PHE A 10 1.59 20.40 14.61
N ARG A 11 1.12 19.89 15.75
CA ARG A 11 1.32 18.48 16.15
C ARG A 11 0.77 17.51 15.12
N LYS A 12 -0.42 17.76 14.58
CA LYS A 12 -1.01 16.94 13.50
C LYS A 12 -0.23 17.01 12.20
N ALA A 13 0.40 18.15 11.88
CA ALA A 13 1.25 18.28 10.70
C ALA A 13 2.54 17.47 10.89
N LYS A 14 3.19 17.60 12.06
CA LYS A 14 4.38 16.84 12.42
C LYS A 14 4.14 15.33 12.37
N ALA A 15 3.09 14.84 13.00
CA ALA A 15 2.74 13.41 12.97
C ALA A 15 2.48 12.89 11.54
N ARG A 16 1.89 13.71 10.67
CA ARG A 16 1.69 13.35 9.25
C ARG A 16 2.99 13.32 8.46
N ALA A 17 3.95 14.19 8.77
CA ALA A 17 5.28 14.17 8.15
C ALA A 17 6.05 12.91 8.57
N GLU A 18 6.12 12.61 9.87
CA GLU A 18 6.79 11.41 10.40
C GLU A 18 6.22 10.10 9.82
N ALA A 19 4.90 10.04 9.63
CA ALA A 19 4.24 8.91 8.99
C ALA A 19 4.62 8.75 7.50
N ARG A 20 4.85 9.86 6.78
CA ARG A 20 5.32 9.82 5.39
C ARG A 20 6.76 9.34 5.32
N ASP A 21 7.65 9.89 6.15
CA ASP A 21 9.06 9.49 6.18
C ASP A 21 9.21 7.99 6.48
N SER A 22 8.42 7.47 7.42
CA SER A 22 8.36 6.04 7.73
C SER A 22 7.84 5.21 6.55
N ALA A 23 6.85 5.73 5.80
CA ALA A 23 6.32 5.05 4.62
C ALA A 23 7.35 5.01 3.48
N ASP A 24 8.11 6.09 3.27
CA ASP A 24 9.17 6.18 2.27
C ASP A 24 10.34 5.26 2.64
N ALA A 25 10.76 5.27 3.91
CA ALA A 25 11.76 4.33 4.43
C ALA A 25 11.33 2.87 4.23
N ASN A 26 10.05 2.55 4.46
CA ASN A 26 9.50 1.22 4.21
C ASN A 26 9.43 0.90 2.71
N ALA A 27 9.14 1.87 1.85
CA ALA A 27 9.14 1.68 0.40
C ALA A 27 10.55 1.33 -0.12
N VAL A 28 11.58 2.01 0.39
CA VAL A 28 12.99 1.70 0.10
C VAL A 28 13.38 0.34 0.67
N LYS A 29 13.07 0.09 1.95
CA LYS A 29 13.50 -1.12 2.68
C LYS A 29 12.85 -2.40 2.14
N PHE A 30 11.57 -2.34 1.80
CA PHE A 30 10.80 -3.52 1.39
C PHE A 30 10.58 -3.58 -0.13
N GLY A 31 11.11 -2.61 -0.89
CA GLY A 31 11.11 -2.55 -2.35
C GLY A 31 9.73 -2.39 -3.01
N ARG A 32 8.64 -2.50 -2.23
CA ARG A 32 7.25 -2.41 -2.71
C ARG A 32 6.41 -1.59 -1.76
N SER A 33 5.87 -0.48 -2.27
CA SER A 33 4.84 0.32 -1.60
C SER A 33 3.53 -0.45 -1.44
N LYS A 34 2.65 0.02 -0.54
CA LYS A 34 1.31 -0.56 -0.36
C LYS A 34 0.50 -0.57 -1.66
N ALA A 35 0.62 0.49 -2.48
CA ALA A 35 -0.05 0.59 -3.76
C ALA A 35 0.45 -0.45 -4.78
N GLN A 36 1.78 -0.68 -4.84
CA GLN A 36 2.35 -1.72 -5.70
C GLN A 36 1.91 -3.11 -5.27
N LYS A 37 1.95 -3.42 -3.97
CA LYS A 37 1.46 -4.71 -3.44
C LYS A 37 0.00 -4.96 -3.79
N ALA A 38 -0.85 -3.93 -3.71
CA ALA A 38 -2.26 -4.05 -4.06
C ALA A 38 -2.48 -4.35 -5.56
N ARG A 39 -1.71 -3.69 -6.45
CA ARG A 39 -1.76 -3.98 -7.89
C ARG A 39 -1.30 -5.39 -8.21
N GLU A 40 -0.14 -5.78 -7.68
CA GLU A 40 0.40 -7.14 -7.86
C GLU A 40 -0.56 -8.22 -7.36
N ALA A 41 -1.21 -7.99 -6.22
CA ALA A 41 -2.22 -8.92 -5.70
C ALA A 41 -3.43 -9.05 -6.64
N ALA A 42 -3.94 -7.93 -7.16
CA ALA A 42 -5.06 -7.93 -8.10
C ALA A 42 -4.70 -8.60 -9.44
N ASP A 43 -3.49 -8.38 -9.94
CA ASP A 43 -3.01 -9.01 -11.18
C ASP A 43 -2.79 -10.52 -10.97
N ALA A 44 -2.27 -10.93 -9.81
CA ALA A 44 -2.15 -12.34 -9.45
C ALA A 44 -3.51 -13.03 -9.29
N GLU A 45 -4.51 -12.36 -8.70
CA GLU A 45 -5.87 -12.85 -8.61
C GLU A 45 -6.50 -13.04 -10.00
N ARG A 46 -6.36 -12.04 -10.88
CA ARG A 46 -6.85 -12.13 -12.26
C ARG A 46 -6.22 -13.31 -12.99
N ALA A 47 -4.90 -13.46 -12.89
CA ALA A 47 -4.19 -14.58 -13.50
C ALA A 47 -4.69 -15.94 -12.95
N ARG A 48 -4.93 -16.06 -11.65
CA ARG A 48 -5.51 -17.27 -11.04
C ARG A 48 -6.91 -17.55 -11.58
N ALA A 49 -7.78 -16.55 -11.60
CA ALA A 49 -9.15 -16.69 -12.11
C ALA A 49 -9.16 -17.10 -13.60
N GLU A 50 -8.28 -16.53 -14.41
CA GLU A 50 -8.12 -16.92 -15.82
C GLU A 50 -7.64 -18.36 -15.98
N LEU A 51 -6.70 -18.80 -15.14
CA LEU A 51 -6.20 -20.17 -15.17
C LEU A 51 -7.27 -21.16 -14.68
N ASP A 52 -7.98 -20.83 -13.60
CA ASP A 52 -9.07 -21.65 -13.09
C ASP A 52 -10.20 -21.80 -14.12
N GLY A 53 -10.57 -20.72 -14.83
CA GLY A 53 -11.54 -20.78 -15.92
C GLY A 53 -11.07 -21.57 -17.16
N LYS A 54 -9.76 -21.84 -17.27
CA LYS A 54 -9.14 -22.62 -18.36
C LYS A 54 -8.79 -24.04 -17.96
N LYS A 55 -8.95 -24.42 -16.68
CA LYS A 55 -8.73 -25.80 -16.22
C LYS A 55 -9.75 -26.72 -16.90
N ARG A 56 -9.26 -27.82 -17.46
CA ARG A 56 -10.10 -28.91 -17.98
C ARG A 56 -10.36 -29.90 -16.86
N GLU A 57 -11.52 -30.55 -16.88
CA GLU A 57 -12.00 -31.47 -15.84
C GLU A 57 -11.06 -32.68 -15.59
N THR A 58 -10.08 -32.95 -16.46
CA THR A 58 -9.13 -34.06 -16.34
C THR A 58 -7.98 -33.86 -15.35
N ASP A 59 -7.84 -32.69 -14.70
CA ASP A 59 -6.83 -32.48 -13.65
C ASP A 59 -7.37 -32.74 -12.22
N GLN A 60 -8.51 -33.41 -12.08
CA GLN A 60 -9.00 -33.96 -10.81
C GLN A 60 -8.88 -35.49 -10.81
N ASP A 61 -7.69 -36.00 -10.48
CA ASP A 61 -7.46 -37.35 -9.93
C ASP A 61 -6.82 -37.21 -8.54
#